data_AF-A0A318NPE3-F1
#
_entry.id   AF-A0A318NPE3-F1
#
_cell.length_a   1.000
_cell.length_b   1.000
_cell.length_c   1.000
_cell.angle_alpha   90.00
_cell.angle_beta   90.00
_cell.angle_gamma   90.00
#
_symmetry.space_group_name_H-M   'P 1'
#
loop_
_entity.id
_entity.type
_entity.pdbx_description
1 polymer ?
#
loop_
_entity_poly.entity_id
_entity_poly.type
_entity_poly.pdbx_seq_one_letter_code
_entity_poly.pdbx_strand_id
1 'polypeptide(L)'
;MIETITYADHVAHLDPMTGEGLLILPRVADDIDPLAGPVTLQAAGWDHAIRDLNQRGWEPSEDDDGGTMDVGTTADGRQVIGLYGREPVISEPSAEQAAEAWRELLAVAQVVTE
;
A
#
# COMPACT_ATOMS: atom_id res chain seq x y z
N MET A 1 8.72 -9.78 -9.12
CA MET A 1 8.89 -8.59 -9.99
C MET A 1 7.87 -7.61 -9.48
N ILE A 2 8.31 -6.46 -8.97
CA ILE A 2 7.40 -5.50 -8.35
C ILE A 2 6.67 -4.71 -9.44
N GLU A 3 5.35 -4.76 -9.43
CA GLU A 3 4.49 -3.87 -10.19
C GLU A 3 4.24 -2.58 -9.39
N THR A 4 4.23 -1.44 -10.07
CA THR A 4 3.94 -0.14 -9.44
C THR A 4 2.76 0.52 -10.12
N ILE A 5 1.76 0.93 -9.35
CA ILE A 5 0.57 1.63 -9.82
C ILE A 5 0.44 2.96 -9.08
N THR A 6 0.09 4.03 -9.79
CA THR A 6 -0.06 5.37 -9.21
C THR A 6 -1.51 5.83 -9.32
N TYR A 7 -2.11 6.24 -8.21
CA TYR A 7 -3.47 6.75 -8.12
C TYR A 7 -3.47 8.17 -7.56
N ALA A 8 -3.42 9.17 -8.45
CA ALA A 8 -3.16 10.55 -8.06
C ALA A 8 -1.89 10.62 -7.18
N ASP A 9 -2.05 10.86 -5.88
CA ASP A 9 -0.95 10.97 -4.92
C ASP A 9 -0.67 9.67 -4.12
N HIS A 10 -1.42 8.59 -4.37
CA HIS A 10 -1.15 7.27 -3.80
C HIS A 10 -0.26 6.45 -4.74
N VAL A 11 0.61 5.61 -4.17
CA VAL A 11 1.45 4.69 -4.94
C VAL A 11 1.35 3.29 -4.35
N ALA A 12 0.95 2.32 -5.17
CA ALA A 12 0.94 0.92 -4.79
C ALA A 12 2.16 0.20 -5.38
N HIS A 13 2.85 -0.57 -4.56
CA HIS A 13 3.90 -1.51 -4.98
C HIS A 13 3.44 -2.93 -4.67
N LEU A 14 3.36 -3.77 -5.69
CA LEU A 14 2.74 -5.09 -5.61
C LEU A 14 3.76 -6.14 -6.01
N ASP A 15 3.87 -7.23 -5.26
CA ASP A 15 4.57 -8.43 -5.68
C ASP A 15 3.57 -9.56 -5.96
N PRO A 16 3.13 -9.74 -7.22
CA PRO A 16 2.21 -10.82 -7.58
C PRO A 16 2.78 -12.22 -7.33
N MET A 17 4.10 -12.35 -7.14
CA MET A 17 4.72 -13.64 -6.88
C MET A 17 4.34 -14.18 -5.52
N THR A 18 4.44 -13.35 -4.49
CA THR A 18 4.16 -13.72 -3.09
C THR A 18 2.79 -13.29 -2.61
N GLY A 19 2.17 -12.31 -3.27
CA GLY A 19 0.91 -11.70 -2.84
C GLY A 19 1.10 -10.58 -1.83
N GLU A 20 2.33 -10.19 -1.53
CA GLU A 20 2.63 -9.05 -0.67
C GLU A 20 2.54 -7.74 -1.46
N GLY A 21 2.05 -6.69 -0.81
CA GLY A 21 2.01 -5.37 -1.40
C GLY A 21 2.01 -4.25 -0.37
N LEU A 22 2.30 -3.04 -0.84
CA LEU A 22 2.31 -1.82 -0.05
C LEU A 22 1.51 -0.74 -0.76
N LEU A 23 0.77 0.06 0.01
CA LEU A 23 0.15 1.29 -0.46
C LEU A 23 0.73 2.47 0.31
N ILE A 24 1.40 3.36 -0.42
CA ILE A 24 1.90 4.63 0.08
C ILE A 24 0.78 5.65 -0.01
N LEU A 25 0.40 6.22 1.13
CA LEU A 25 -0.60 7.26 1.22
C LEU A 25 0.00 8.63 0.89
N PRO A 26 -0.81 9.59 0.42
CA PRO A 26 -0.36 10.96 0.24
C PRO A 26 0.08 11.55 1.59
N ARG A 27 1.01 12.49 1.55
CA ARG A 27 1.45 13.15 2.78
C ARG A 27 0.30 14.01 3.30
N VAL A 28 -0.12 13.81 4.54
CA VAL A 28 -1.21 14.58 5.18
C VAL A 28 -0.95 16.09 5.16
N ALA A 29 0.31 16.52 5.27
CA ALA A 29 0.68 17.93 5.18
C ALA A 29 0.44 18.58 3.81
N ASP A 30 0.36 17.75 2.76
CA ASP A 30 0.09 18.18 1.38
C ASP A 30 -1.41 18.05 1.04
N ASP A 31 -2.24 17.59 1.98
CA ASP A 31 -3.69 17.59 1.81
C ASP A 31 -4.18 19.03 1.78
N ILE A 32 -4.57 19.49 0.60
CA ILE A 32 -5.26 20.76 0.46
C ILE A 32 -6.66 20.52 1.00
N ASP A 33 -6.89 20.86 2.27
CA ASP A 33 -8.24 21.06 2.79
C ASP A 33 -8.85 22.22 1.99
N PRO A 34 -9.80 21.96 1.08
CA PRO A 34 -10.31 22.99 0.18
C PRO A 34 -11.36 23.84 0.92
N LEU A 35 -11.04 24.36 2.10
CA LEU A 35 -11.76 25.40 2.86
C LEU A 35 -13.27 25.23 3.18
N ALA A 36 -14.04 24.25 2.65
CA ALA A 36 -15.50 24.16 2.87
C ALA A 36 -16.19 22.89 2.29
N GLY A 37 -15.72 21.66 2.54
CA GLY A 37 -16.42 20.46 2.02
C GLY A 37 -16.16 19.16 2.81
N PRO A 38 -17.03 18.14 2.70
CA PRO A 38 -16.95 16.93 3.54
C PRO A 38 -15.95 15.86 3.07
N VAL A 39 -15.23 16.05 1.95
CA VAL A 39 -14.33 15.03 1.37
C VAL A 39 -13.02 15.70 0.92
N THR A 40 -11.88 15.25 1.44
CA THR A 40 -10.55 15.73 1.03
C THR A 40 -10.11 15.07 -0.28
N LEU A 41 -9.11 15.65 -0.96
CA LEU A 41 -8.56 15.05 -2.19
C LEU A 41 -7.95 13.67 -1.91
N GLN A 42 -7.39 13.48 -0.71
CA GLN A 42 -6.90 12.19 -0.25
C GLN A 42 -8.03 11.16 -0.13
N ALA A 43 -9.17 11.52 0.46
CA ALA A 43 -10.30 10.59 0.60
C ALA A 43 -10.87 10.15 -0.76
N ALA A 44 -10.98 11.06 -1.74
CA ALA A 44 -11.39 10.69 -3.09
C ALA A 44 -10.36 9.82 -3.81
N GLY A 45 -9.05 10.10 -3.61
CA GLY A 45 -7.96 9.28 -4.12
C GLY A 45 -7.94 7.88 -3.53
N TRP A 46 -8.24 7.76 -2.23
CA TRP A 46 -8.36 6.51 -1.51
C TRP A 46 -9.46 5.62 -2.07
N ASP A 47 -10.69 6.15 -2.18
CA ASP A 47 -11.83 5.38 -2.70
C ASP A 47 -11.56 4.83 -4.10
N HIS A 48 -10.92 5.63 -4.95
CA HIS A 48 -10.50 5.19 -6.28
C HIS A 48 -9.41 4.12 -6.23
N ALA A 49 -8.36 4.32 -5.44
CA ALA A 49 -7.25 3.38 -5.30
C ALA A 49 -7.74 2.02 -4.78
N ILE A 50 -8.52 1.99 -3.70
CA ILE A 50 -9.05 0.76 -3.12
C ILE A 50 -10.01 0.06 -4.09
N ARG A 51 -10.86 0.81 -4.79
CA ARG A 51 -11.76 0.21 -5.77
C ARG A 51 -11.01 -0.45 -6.93
N ASP A 52 -9.98 0.21 -7.48
CA ASP A 52 -9.20 -0.34 -8.59
C ASP A 52 -8.33 -1.53 -8.14
N LEU A 53 -7.66 -1.41 -6.98
CA LEU A 53 -6.90 -2.51 -6.37
C LEU A 53 -7.78 -3.74 -6.13
N ASN A 54 -8.99 -3.55 -5.57
CA ASN A 54 -9.92 -4.65 -5.34
C ASN A 54 -10.36 -5.34 -6.64
N GLN A 55 -10.59 -4.57 -7.71
CA GLN A 55 -10.88 -5.14 -9.04
C GLN A 55 -9.71 -5.94 -9.61
N ARG A 56 -8.48 -5.62 -9.20
CA ARG A 56 -7.25 -6.35 -9.55
C ARG A 56 -6.93 -7.50 -8.59
N GLY A 57 -7.78 -7.75 -7.60
CA GLY A 57 -7.57 -8.82 -6.62
C GLY A 57 -6.65 -8.46 -5.46
N TRP A 58 -6.49 -7.17 -5.16
CA TRP A 58 -5.68 -6.66 -4.05
C TRP A 58 -6.55 -5.91 -3.05
N GLU A 59 -6.26 -6.06 -1.75
CA GLU A 59 -6.98 -5.34 -0.72
C GLU A 59 -6.09 -5.02 0.49
N PRO A 60 -6.45 -4.02 1.32
CA PRO A 60 -5.70 -3.70 2.52
C PRO A 60 -5.60 -4.88 3.46
N SER A 61 -4.40 -5.11 3.99
CA SER A 61 -4.20 -6.05 5.09
C SER A 61 -4.81 -5.46 6.36
N GLU A 62 -5.47 -6.31 7.14
CA GLU A 62 -6.08 -5.91 8.41
C GLU A 62 -5.07 -6.08 9.56
N ASP A 63 -5.07 -5.14 10.50
CA ASP A 63 -4.41 -5.29 11.79
C ASP A 63 -5.29 -6.08 12.79
N ASP A 64 -4.80 -6.28 14.01
CA ASP A 64 -5.50 -7.03 15.05
C ASP A 64 -6.82 -6.36 15.51
N ASP A 65 -6.99 -5.06 15.25
CA ASP A 65 -8.17 -4.27 15.59
C ASP A 65 -9.17 -4.14 14.41
N GLY A 66 -8.87 -4.74 13.26
CA GLY A 66 -9.66 -4.66 12.03
C GLY A 66 -9.48 -3.33 11.28
N GLY A 67 -8.47 -2.55 11.64
CA GLY A 67 -7.96 -1.40 10.89
C GLY A 67 -7.01 -1.84 9.78
N THR A 68 -6.48 -0.89 9.00
CA THR A 68 -5.45 -1.18 8.00
C THR A 68 -4.10 -1.37 8.67
N MET A 69 -3.39 -2.44 8.33
CA MET A 69 -2.05 -2.74 8.83
C MET A 69 -1.06 -1.63 8.47
N ASP A 70 -0.59 -0.89 9.48
CA ASP A 70 0.49 0.10 9.33
C ASP A 70 1.84 -0.62 9.23
N VAL A 71 2.57 -0.33 8.16
CA VAL A 71 3.90 -0.90 7.88
C VAL A 71 5.01 0.08 8.25
N GLY A 72 4.69 1.37 8.39
CA GLY A 72 5.60 2.43 8.73
C GLY A 72 5.46 3.65 7.84
N THR A 73 6.55 4.40 7.71
CA THR A 73 6.57 5.66 6.96
C THR A 73 7.72 5.66 5.96
N THR A 74 7.52 6.27 4.79
CA THR A 74 8.60 6.53 3.83
C THR A 74 9.58 7.58 4.38
N ALA A 75 10.78 7.67 3.79
CA ALA A 75 11.77 8.70 4.14
C ALA A 75 11.27 10.15 3.96
N ASP A 76 10.25 10.38 3.12
CA ASP A 76 9.63 11.69 2.90
C ASP A 76 8.38 11.96 3.77
N GLY A 77 8.05 11.05 4.68
CA GLY A 77 7.00 11.25 5.69
C GLY A 77 5.60 10.82 5.25
N ARG A 78 5.48 9.93 4.26
CA ARG A 78 4.20 9.34 3.83
C ARG A 78 3.94 8.03 4.55
N GLN A 79 2.72 7.86 5.06
CA GLN A 79 2.30 6.61 5.70
C GLN A 79 2.24 5.48 4.66
N VAL A 80 2.60 4.27 5.08
CA VAL A 80 2.58 3.08 4.26
C VAL A 80 1.75 2.01 4.95
N ILE A 81 0.76 1.47 4.24
CA ILE A 81 -0.06 0.36 4.72
C ILE A 81 0.19 -0.90 3.91
N GLY A 82 -0.06 -2.05 4.54
CA GLY A 82 0.02 -3.36 3.90
C GLY A 82 -1.14 -3.65 2.95
N LEU A 83 -0.85 -4.35 1.87
CA LEU A 83 -1.82 -4.94 0.96
C LEU A 83 -1.58 -6.44 0.86
N TYR A 84 -2.63 -7.21 0.60
CA TYR A 84 -2.52 -8.60 0.21
C TYR A 84 -3.22 -8.89 -1.12
N GLY A 85 -2.60 -9.76 -1.92
CA GLY A 85 -3.13 -10.27 -3.18
C GLY A 85 -3.87 -11.59 -2.97
N ARG A 86 -5.08 -11.71 -3.54
CA ARG A 86 -5.93 -12.90 -3.40
C ARG A 86 -5.44 -14.12 -4.17
N GLU A 87 -4.71 -13.89 -5.26
CA GLU A 87 -4.27 -14.94 -6.19
C GLU A 87 -2.76 -14.79 -6.48
N PRO A 88 -1.88 -15.04 -5.49
CA PRO A 88 -0.43 -15.03 -5.72
C PRO A 88 -0.01 -16.18 -6.63
N VAL A 89 1.06 -15.97 -7.40
CA VAL A 89 1.64 -17.03 -8.27
C VAL A 89 2.20 -18.18 -7.43
N ILE A 90 2.78 -17.87 -6.26
CA ILE A 90 3.28 -18.84 -5.30
C ILE A 90 2.31 -18.87 -4.12
N SER A 91 1.54 -19.96 -4.01
CA SER A 91 0.55 -20.11 -2.93
C SER A 91 1.17 -20.31 -1.54
N GLU A 92 2.36 -20.90 -1.48
CA GLU A 92 3.08 -21.18 -0.24
C GLU A 92 4.58 -20.84 -0.43
N PRO A 93 4.96 -19.56 -0.39
CA PRO A 93 6.36 -19.18 -0.45
C PRO A 93 7.11 -19.71 0.77
N SER A 94 8.37 -20.10 0.58
CA SER A 94 9.24 -20.37 1.73
C SER A 94 9.43 -19.09 2.55
N ALA A 95 9.77 -19.23 3.84
CA ALA A 95 10.07 -18.08 4.70
C ALA A 95 11.17 -17.17 4.10
N GLU A 96 12.14 -17.75 3.40
CA GLU A 96 13.20 -17.01 2.73
C GLU A 96 12.68 -16.22 1.52
N GLN A 97 11.79 -16.82 0.72
CA GLN A 97 11.15 -16.14 -0.42
C GLN A 97 10.27 -14.99 0.03
N ALA A 98 9.45 -15.21 1.07
CA ALA A 98 8.61 -14.16 1.65
C ALA A 98 9.47 -13.02 2.23
N ALA A 99 10.54 -13.36 2.96
CA ALA A 99 11.44 -12.36 3.53
C ALA A 99 12.20 -11.57 2.46
N GLU A 100 12.58 -12.20 1.34
CA GLU A 100 13.22 -11.51 0.22
C GLU A 100 12.25 -10.54 -0.46
N ALA A 101 11.07 -11.02 -0.84
CA ALA A 101 10.04 -10.20 -1.47
C ALA A 101 9.65 -8.99 -0.60
N TRP A 102 9.49 -9.21 0.69
CA TRP A 102 9.23 -8.14 1.65
C TRP A 102 10.35 -7.11 1.70
N ARG A 103 11.62 -7.56 1.74
CA ARG A 103 12.78 -6.66 1.72
C ARG A 103 12.85 -5.86 0.42
N GLU A 104 12.56 -6.46 -0.72
CA GLU A 104 12.48 -5.77 -2.01
C GLU A 104 11.36 -4.71 -2.01
N LEU A 105 10.17 -5.04 -1.50
CA LEU A 105 9.03 -4.11 -1.40
C LEU A 105 9.35 -2.91 -0.52
N LEU A 106 9.89 -3.12 0.68
CA LEU A 106 10.29 -2.04 1.58
C LEU A 106 11.35 -1.12 0.95
N ALA A 107 12.31 -1.71 0.22
CA ALA A 107 13.36 -0.95 -0.45
C ALA A 107 12.80 -0.08 -1.60
N VAL A 108 11.90 -0.62 -2.42
CA VAL A 108 11.26 0.13 -3.52
C VAL A 108 10.37 1.25 -2.96
N ALA A 109 9.63 0.97 -1.88
CA ALA A 109 8.77 1.93 -1.22
C ALA A 109 9.54 2.96 -0.35
N GLN A 110 10.85 2.79 -0.17
CA GLN A 110 11.70 3.64 0.68
C GLN A 110 11.18 3.75 2.13
N VAL A 111 10.65 2.64 2.65
CA VAL A 111 10.08 2.56 4.00
C VAL A 111 11.20 2.61 5.03
N VAL A 112 11.02 3.44 6.04
CA VAL A 112 11.82 3.48 7.25
C VAL A 112 11.01 2.76 8.32
N THR A 113 11.48 1.59 8.73
CA THR A 113 10.92 0.84 9.86
C THR A 113 11.52 1.40 11.16
N GLU A 114 10.70 1.78 12.12
CA GLU A 114 11.15 2.24 13.45
C GLU A 114 11.84 1.16 14.28
#